data_AF-A0A8J6YFG5-F1
#
_entry.id   AF-A0A8J6YFG5-F1
#
_cell.length_a   1.000
_cell.length_b   1.000
_cell.length_c   1.000
_cell.angle_alpha   90.00
_cell.angle_beta   90.00
_cell.angle_gamma   90.00
#
_symmetry.space_group_name_H-M   'P 1'
#
loop_
_entity.id
_entity.type
_entity.pdbx_description
1 polymer ?
#
loop_
_entity_poly.entity_id
_entity_poly.type
_entity_poly.pdbx_seq_one_letter_code
_entity_poly.pdbx_strand_id
1 'polypeptide(L)' 'MVITDLAGDIEYANPKFTEVTGYTLEEALGQNPRVLKGGSQPKEFYANL' A
#
# COMPACT_ATOMS: atom_id res chain seq x y z
N MET A 1 -7.03 2.54 -1.64
CA MET A 1 -7.51 1.18 -1.34
C MET A 1 -6.43 0.22 -1.76
N VAL A 2 -6.00 -0.61 -0.80
CA VAL A 2 -5.08 -1.71 -1.03
C VAL A 2 -5.76 -2.96 -0.50
N ILE A 3 -5.68 -4.04 -1.26
CA ILE A 3 -6.16 -5.37 -0.86
C ILE A 3 -4.92 -6.19 -0.58
N THR A 4 -4.91 -6.84 0.57
CA THR A 4 -3.84 -7.73 0.99
C THR A 4 -4.35 -9.14 1.17
N ASP A 5 -3.47 -10.10 0.99
CA ASP A 5 -3.73 -11.50 1.30
C ASP A 5 -3.75 -11.75 2.83
N LEU A 6 -3.90 -13.02 3.21
CA LEU A 6 -3.90 -13.47 4.61
C LEU A 6 -2.53 -13.34 5.30
N ALA A 7 -1.43 -13.28 4.54
CA ALA A 7 -0.09 -13.01 5.06
C ALA A 7 0.16 -11.49 5.26
N GLY A 8 -0.71 -10.66 4.69
CA GLY A 8 -0.64 -9.21 4.72
C GLY A 8 0.18 -8.64 3.55
N ASP A 9 0.42 -9.41 2.50
CA ASP A 9 1.11 -8.96 1.29
C ASP A 9 0.12 -8.33 0.32
N ILE A 10 0.52 -7.25 -0.34
CA ILE A 10 -0.36 -6.50 -1.25
C ILE A 10 -0.63 -7.35 -2.49
N GLU A 11 -1.90 -7.69 -2.71
CA GLU A 11 -2.38 -8.32 -3.94
C GLU A 11 -2.95 -7.31 -4.94
N TYR A 12 -3.35 -6.14 -4.45
CA TYR A 12 -3.86 -5.07 -5.30
C TYR A 12 -3.70 -3.71 -4.64
N ALA A 13 -3.33 -2.72 -5.45
CA ALA A 13 -3.32 -1.33 -5.06
C ALA A 13 -4.07 -0.49 -6.10
N ASN A 14 -4.93 0.42 -5.64
CA ASN A 14 -5.61 1.33 -6.56
C ASN A 14 -4.62 2.37 -7.12
N PRO A 15 -4.90 3.01 -8.27
CA PRO A 15 -4.00 4.02 -8.85
C PRO A 15 -3.71 5.21 -7.92
N LYS A 16 -4.63 5.53 -7.00
CA LYS A 16 -4.40 6.55 -5.97
C LYS A 16 -3.27 6.17 -5.02
N PHE A 17 -3.06 4.88 -4.74
CA PHE A 17 -1.93 4.40 -3.95
C PHE A 17 -0.61 4.76 -4.63
N THR A 18 -0.47 4.47 -5.92
CA THR A 18 0.77 4.74 -6.65
C THR A 18 1.06 6.24 -6.72
N GLU A 19 0.01 7.06 -6.87
CA GLU A 19 0.10 8.52 -6.88
C GLU A 19 0.54 9.12 -5.53
N VAL A 20 0.02 8.58 -4.41
CA VAL A 20 0.31 9.10 -3.05
C VAL A 20 1.65 8.59 -2.52
N THR A 21 2.04 7.38 -2.89
CA THR A 21 3.21 6.70 -2.33
C THR A 21 4.43 6.77 -3.23
N GLY A 22 4.24 7.02 -4.53
CA GLY A 22 5.30 6.99 -5.53
C GLY A 22 5.74 5.58 -5.94
N TYR A 23 5.19 4.53 -5.31
CA TYR A 23 5.45 3.15 -5.72
C TYR A 23 4.63 2.80 -6.95
N THR A 24 5.18 1.99 -7.84
CA THR A 24 4.39 1.36 -8.90
C THR A 24 3.58 0.20 -8.34
N LEU A 25 2.52 -0.20 -9.07
CA LEU A 25 1.73 -1.38 -8.69
C LEU A 25 2.63 -2.62 -8.63
N GLU A 26 3.54 -2.77 -9.58
CA GLU A 26 4.47 -3.91 -9.67
C GLU A 26 5.43 -3.97 -8.48
N GLU A 27 5.93 -2.82 -8.01
CA GLU A 27 6.76 -2.75 -6.80
C GLU A 27 5.96 -2.99 -5.52
N ALA A 28 4.68 -2.63 -5.53
CA ALA A 28 3.80 -2.82 -4.39
C ALA A 28 3.33 -4.28 -4.25
N LEU A 29 3.12 -4.98 -5.37
CA LEU A 29 2.65 -6.37 -5.38
C LEU A 29 3.63 -7.28 -4.62
N GLY A 30 3.10 -8.05 -3.67
CA GLY A 30 3.91 -8.95 -2.83
C GLY A 30 4.74 -8.25 -1.76
N GLN A 31 4.68 -6.91 -1.65
CA GLN A 31 5.25 -6.19 -0.52
C GLN A 31 4.22 -6.12 0.61
N ASN A 32 4.70 -6.23 1.85
CA ASN A 32 3.87 -6.05 3.01
C ASN A 32 3.68 -4.54 3.27
N PRO A 33 2.46 -3.98 3.40
CA PRO A 33 2.26 -2.54 3.64
C PRO A 33 2.93 -2.04 4.91
N ARG A 34 3.33 -2.93 5.83
CA ARG A 34 4.13 -2.58 7.02
C ARG A 34 5.50 -2.02 6.68
N VAL A 35 6.08 -2.33 5.51
CA VAL A 35 7.33 -1.69 5.05
C VAL A 35 7.13 -0.20 4.81
N LEU A 36 5.92 0.19 4.39
CA LEU A 36 5.56 1.58 4.14
C LEU A 36 5.28 2.35 5.44
N LYS A 37 4.93 1.65 6.53
CA LYS A 37 4.71 2.25 7.88
C LYS A 37 5.97 2.88 8.48
N GLY A 38 7.17 2.52 8.03
CA GLY A 38 8.42 3.02 8.59
C GLY A 38 8.90 4.37 8.04
N GLY A 39 8.35 4.83 6.91
CA GLY A 39 9.02 5.83 6.06
C GLY A 39 8.36 7.19 5.89
N SER A 40 7.21 7.46 6.53
CA SER A 40 6.31 8.61 6.24
C SER A 40 5.25 8.26 5.19
N GLN A 41 4.19 7.58 5.63
CA GLN A 41 2.91 7.63 4.91
C GLN A 41 1.89 8.42 5.74
N PRO A 42 1.14 9.35 5.12
CA PRO A 42 0.11 10.13 5.79
C PRO A 42 -0.98 9.19 6.29
N LYS A 43 -1.44 9.44 7.53
CA LYS A 43 -2.51 8.68 8.22
C LYS A 43 -3.78 8.48 7.39
N GLU A 44 -3.98 9.30 6.36
CA GLU A 44 -5.08 9.22 5.40
C GLU A 44 -5.14 7.91 4.62
N PHE A 45 -4.03 7.18 4.48
CA PHE A 45 -4.02 5.89 3.77
C PHE A 45 -4.86 4.82 4.49
N TYR A 46 -4.91 4.85 5.82
CA TYR A 46 -5.66 3.91 6.65
C TYR A 46 -7.00 4.45 7.14
N ALA A 47 -7.30 5.73 6.91
CA ALA A 47 -8.50 6.37 7.45
C ALA A 47 -9.79 6.06 6.68
N ASN A 48 -9.71 5.38 5.52
CA ASN A 48 -10.85 5.02 4.67
C ASN A 48 -10.86 3.53 4.28
N LEU A 49 -10.29 2.66 5.13
CA LEU A 49 -10.40 1.21 4.97
C LEU A 49 -11.55 0.66 5.82
#